data_AF-A0A5B6V2I3-F1
#
_entry.id   AF-A0A5B6V2I3-F1
#
_cell.length_a   1.000
_cell.length_b   1.000
_cell.length_c   1.000
_cell.angle_alpha   90.00
_cell.angle_beta   90.00
_cell.angle_gamma   90.00
#
_symmetry.space_group_name_H-M   'P 1'
#
loop_
_entity.id
_entity.type
_entity.pdbx_description
1 polymer ?
#
loop_
_entity_poly.entity_id
_entity_poly.type
_entity_poly.pdbx_seq_one_letter_code
_entity_poly.pdbx_strand_id
1 'polypeptide(L)'
;MLQDGRRVRVIERDLNAPNRMAGESLLPGGYLKLIELGLEDCVDEIDAQQLLGYTLYKDGKEAHVSFPLEKFQSHVVGRTFHNGRFVQRLRKKVASLHNVSLEQGTITSLIEENGIVKGVQYKSESGQVLTAYASLTIVCDGCFSNLRRSLCSPKTLMLLPGTETLWLLHPLNTNSKSNQTS
;
A
#
# COMPACT_ATOMS: atom_id res chain seq x y z
N MET A 1 -10.33 10.01 -6.29
CA MET A 1 -11.57 9.26 -5.90
C MET A 1 -12.44 10.06 -4.96
N LEU A 2 -11.92 10.44 -3.78
CA LEU A 2 -12.69 11.16 -2.77
C LEU A 2 -12.98 12.61 -3.18
N GLN A 3 -12.00 13.29 -3.79
CA GLN A 3 -12.17 14.63 -4.38
C GLN A 3 -13.09 14.63 -5.61
N ASP A 4 -13.35 13.47 -6.21
CA ASP A 4 -14.14 13.35 -7.44
C ASP A 4 -15.64 13.04 -7.16
N GLY A 5 -16.08 13.12 -5.90
CA GLY A 5 -17.48 12.88 -5.49
C GLY A 5 -17.95 11.42 -5.61
N ARG A 6 -17.04 10.46 -5.80
CA ARG A 6 -17.41 9.04 -5.93
C ARG A 6 -17.88 8.49 -4.59
N ARG A 7 -18.93 7.67 -4.60
CA ARG A 7 -19.32 6.84 -3.44
C ARG A 7 -18.37 5.66 -3.34
N VAL A 8 -17.76 5.46 -2.18
CA VAL A 8 -16.77 4.42 -1.93
C VAL A 8 -17.26 3.52 -0.81
N ARG A 9 -17.17 2.20 -1.02
CA ARG A 9 -17.38 1.20 0.02
C ARG A 9 -16.05 0.51 0.30
N VAL A 10 -15.63 0.50 1.56
CA VAL A 10 -14.41 -0.15 2.03
C VAL A 10 -14.83 -1.30 2.93
N ILE A 11 -14.39 -2.52 2.58
CA ILE A 11 -14.65 -3.72 3.36
C ILE A 11 -13.30 -4.23 3.86
N GLU A 12 -13.09 -4.17 5.16
CA GLU A 12 -11.83 -4.56 5.77
C GLU A 12 -12.04 -5.69 6.78
N ARG A 13 -11.15 -6.70 6.74
CA ARG A 13 -11.29 -7.91 7.57
C ARG A 13 -11.33 -7.61 9.07
N ASP A 14 -10.52 -6.65 9.52
CA ASP A 14 -10.37 -6.30 10.92
C ASP A 14 -10.08 -4.80 11.05
N LEU A 15 -11.01 -4.08 11.70
CA LEU A 15 -10.91 -2.63 11.92
C LEU A 15 -10.13 -2.28 13.20
N ASN A 16 -9.70 -3.27 13.98
CA ASN A 16 -8.80 -3.04 15.10
C ASN A 16 -7.41 -2.61 14.62
N ALA A 17 -6.67 -1.92 15.50
CA ALA A 17 -5.32 -1.49 15.20
C ALA A 17 -4.43 -2.71 14.86
N PRO A 18 -3.79 -2.76 13.69
CA PRO A 18 -2.87 -3.84 13.36
C PRO A 18 -1.72 -3.95 14.37
N ASN A 19 -1.46 -5.15 14.86
CA ASN A 19 -0.29 -5.45 15.68
C ASN A 19 0.77 -6.17 14.82
N ARG A 20 1.65 -5.39 14.17
CA ARG A 20 2.72 -5.91 13.31
C ARG A 20 3.88 -4.91 13.20
N MET A 21 5.09 -5.43 12.97
CA MET A 21 6.31 -4.63 12.77
C MET A 21 6.46 -4.09 11.33
N ALA A 22 5.77 -4.71 10.35
CA ALA A 22 5.86 -4.27 8.97
C ALA A 22 5.19 -2.90 8.76
N GLY A 23 5.87 -2.00 8.04
CA GLY A 23 5.32 -0.69 7.67
C GLY A 23 5.40 0.37 8.77
N GLU A 24 6.43 0.31 9.62
CA GLU A 24 6.70 1.29 10.69
C GLU A 24 7.64 2.43 10.27
N SER A 25 8.00 2.49 8.98
CA SER A 25 8.85 3.56 8.43
C SER A 25 8.30 4.04 7.10
N LEU A 26 8.12 5.36 7.02
CA LEU A 26 7.72 6.09 5.83
C LEU A 26 8.91 6.93 5.37
N LEU A 27 9.48 6.57 4.22
CA LEU A 27 10.58 7.34 3.63
C LEU A 27 10.11 8.75 3.22
N PRO A 28 11.02 9.73 3.06
CA PRO A 28 10.66 11.10 2.72
C PRO A 28 9.73 11.22 1.50
N GLY A 29 9.97 10.42 0.45
CA GLY A 29 9.08 10.40 -0.72
C GLY A 29 7.66 9.90 -0.42
N GLY A 30 7.51 8.95 0.51
CA GLY A 30 6.21 8.50 0.98
C GLY A 30 5.49 9.58 1.82
N TYR A 31 6.24 10.30 2.66
CA TYR A 31 5.69 11.42 3.43
C TYR A 31 5.28 12.59 2.53
N LEU A 32 6.10 12.92 1.52
CA LEU A 32 5.74 13.88 0.47
C LEU A 32 4.43 13.49 -0.20
N LYS A 33 4.23 12.19 -0.48
CA LYS A 33 2.97 11.73 -1.09
C LYS A 33 1.77 11.87 -0.17
N LEU A 34 1.93 11.74 1.15
CA LEU A 34 0.84 12.04 2.10
C LEU A 34 0.46 13.53 2.04
N ILE A 35 1.43 14.43 2.00
CA ILE A 35 1.19 15.88 1.88
C ILE A 35 0.41 16.19 0.59
N GLU A 36 0.85 15.65 -0.55
CA GLU A 36 0.15 15.84 -1.84
C GLU A 36 -1.31 15.34 -1.81
N LEU A 37 -1.60 14.33 -0.99
CA LEU A 37 -2.94 13.76 -0.82
C LEU A 37 -3.76 14.44 0.29
N GLY A 38 -3.18 15.40 1.03
CA GLY A 38 -3.80 16.03 2.20
C GLY A 38 -4.01 15.06 3.36
N LEU A 39 -3.08 14.12 3.56
CA LEU A 39 -3.09 13.04 4.57
C LEU A 39 -1.93 13.12 5.56
N GLU A 40 -1.14 14.19 5.53
CA GLU A 40 0.03 14.40 6.38
C GLU A 40 -0.32 14.39 7.88
N ASP A 41 -1.47 14.93 8.27
CA ASP A 41 -2.03 14.90 9.63
C ASP A 41 -2.29 13.47 10.17
N CYS A 42 -2.20 12.44 9.33
CA CYS A 42 -2.30 11.05 9.77
C CYS A 42 -1.04 10.58 10.51
N VAL A 43 0.09 11.30 10.42
CA VAL A 43 1.28 10.99 11.22
C VAL A 43 1.37 11.82 12.51
N ASP A 44 0.43 12.73 12.73
CA ASP A 44 0.37 13.54 13.95
C ASP A 44 -0.30 12.75 15.09
N GLU A 45 0.07 13.08 16.33
CA GLU A 45 -0.51 12.51 17.55
C GLU A 45 -0.39 10.98 17.68
N ILE A 46 0.53 10.36 16.92
CA ILE A 46 0.81 8.91 16.98
C ILE A 46 2.22 8.58 17.48
N ASP A 47 2.92 9.58 18.04
CA ASP A 47 4.32 9.49 18.47
C ASP A 47 5.27 9.17 17.30
N ALA A 48 4.99 9.76 16.13
CA ALA A 48 5.85 9.60 14.96
C ALA A 48 7.16 10.37 15.14
N GLN A 49 8.28 9.68 14.91
CA GLN A 49 9.61 10.25 14.99
C GLN A 49 10.13 10.62 13.60
N GLN A 50 10.97 11.66 13.52
CA GLN A 50 11.58 12.04 12.24
C GLN A 50 12.68 11.03 11.85
N LEU A 51 12.66 10.61 10.59
CA LEU A 51 13.70 9.79 9.99
C LEU A 51 14.51 10.65 9.01
N LEU A 52 15.70 11.05 9.42
CA LEU A 52 16.57 11.97 8.68
C LEU A 52 17.56 11.25 7.74
N GLY A 53 17.79 9.96 8.00
CA GLY A 53 18.77 9.15 7.29
C GLY A 53 19.03 7.85 8.04
N TYR A 54 20.16 7.22 7.72
CA TYR A 54 20.61 5.98 8.34
C TYR A 54 22.04 6.14 8.85
N THR A 55 22.37 5.42 9.91
CA THR A 55 23.77 5.12 10.25
C THR A 55 24.02 3.66 9.95
N LEU A 56 25.03 3.40 9.12
CA LEU A 56 25.44 2.06 8.72
C LEU A 56 26.65 1.66 9.55
N TYR A 57 26.55 0.55 10.28
CA TYR A 57 27.63 -0.01 11.07
C TYR A 57 28.14 -1.31 10.44
N LYS A 58 29.44 -1.41 10.21
CA LYS A 58 30.08 -2.63 9.71
C LYS A 58 31.53 -2.72 10.15
N ASP A 59 31.92 -3.86 10.73
CA ASP A 59 33.30 -4.16 11.12
C ASP A 59 33.96 -3.06 12.00
N GLY A 60 33.19 -2.52 12.96
CA GLY A 60 33.64 -1.43 13.84
C GLY A 60 33.73 -0.05 13.17
N LYS A 61 33.34 0.08 11.89
CA LYS A 61 33.24 1.35 11.18
C LYS A 61 31.79 1.81 11.11
N GLU A 62 31.60 3.12 11.13
CA GLU A 62 30.30 3.75 10.91
C GLU A 62 30.31 4.68 9.70
N ALA A 63 29.16 4.77 9.03
CA ALA A 63 28.91 5.73 7.96
C ALA A 63 27.50 6.32 8.13
N HIS A 64 27.41 7.65 8.15
CA HIS A 64 26.13 8.34 8.18
C HIS A 64 25.67 8.66 6.76
N VAL A 65 24.43 8.29 6.45
CA VAL A 65 23.78 8.50 5.15
C VAL A 65 22.53 9.32 5.40
N SER A 66 22.58 10.62 5.10
CA SER A 66 21.42 11.50 5.17
C SER A 66 20.58 11.39 3.89
N PHE A 67 19.27 11.58 4.01
CA PHE A 67 18.43 11.70 2.81
C PHE A 67 18.72 13.01 2.04
N PRO A 68 18.76 12.99 0.70
CA PRO A 68 19.04 14.17 -0.11
C PRO A 68 17.79 15.06 -0.22
N LEU A 69 17.59 15.93 0.76
CA LEU A 69 16.34 16.71 0.94
C LEU A 69 16.50 18.21 0.71
N GLU A 70 17.63 18.66 0.17
CA GLU A 70 18.01 20.08 0.03
C GLU A 70 17.03 20.87 -0.84
N LYS A 71 16.32 20.19 -1.74
CA LYS A 71 15.33 20.79 -2.67
C LYS A 71 13.90 20.81 -2.12
N PHE A 72 13.66 20.25 -0.94
CA PHE A 72 12.34 20.14 -0.34
C PHE A 72 12.20 21.08 0.85
N GLN A 73 10.96 21.35 1.25
CA GLN A 73 10.69 22.12 2.46
C GLN A 73 11.21 21.35 3.68
N SER A 74 11.69 22.07 4.71
CA SER A 74 12.36 21.48 5.88
C SER A 74 11.52 20.44 6.64
N HIS A 75 10.19 20.52 6.56
CA HIS A 75 9.29 19.58 7.21
C HIS A 75 9.19 18.22 6.47
N VAL A 76 9.62 18.15 5.20
CA VAL A 76 9.61 16.96 4.34
C VAL A 76 10.78 16.07 4.73
N VAL A 77 10.61 15.30 5.80
CA VAL A 77 11.55 14.27 6.24
C VAL A 77 10.81 12.95 6.44
N GLY A 78 11.52 11.83 6.54
CA GLY A 78 10.86 10.55 6.79
C GLY A 78 10.17 10.52 8.15
N ARG A 79 9.33 9.51 8.37
CA ARG A 79 8.65 9.27 9.65
C ARG A 79 8.78 7.81 10.06
N THR A 80 9.06 7.55 11.32
CA THR A 80 8.87 6.22 11.92
C THR A 80 7.74 6.30 12.94
N PHE A 81 6.96 5.23 13.08
CA PHE A 81 5.79 5.19 13.96
C PHE A 81 5.32 3.75 14.16
N HIS A 82 4.48 3.51 15.17
CA HIS A 82 3.76 2.25 15.26
C HIS A 82 2.72 2.11 14.14
N ASN A 83 2.85 1.05 13.32
CA ASN A 83 2.00 0.85 12.14
C ASN A 83 0.51 0.87 12.49
N GLY A 84 0.14 0.24 13.60
CA GLY A 84 -1.24 0.17 14.06
C GLY A 84 -1.87 1.54 14.30
N ARG A 85 -1.11 2.49 14.86
CA ARG A 85 -1.59 3.86 15.13
C ARG A 85 -1.77 4.64 13.83
N PHE A 86 -0.82 4.54 12.91
CA PHE A 86 -0.90 5.20 11.60
C PHE A 86 -2.09 4.70 10.76
N VAL A 87 -2.28 3.37 10.69
CA VAL A 87 -3.43 2.78 9.99
C VAL A 87 -4.76 3.24 10.61
N GLN A 88 -4.84 3.34 11.95
CA GLN A 88 -6.05 3.84 12.60
C GLN A 88 -6.30 5.33 12.31
N ARG A 89 -5.27 6.18 12.19
CA ARG A 89 -5.45 7.58 11.76
C ARG A 89 -6.03 7.65 10.35
N LEU A 90 -5.48 6.88 9.41
CA LEU A 90 -5.99 6.80 8.04
C LEU A 90 -7.46 6.33 8.00
N ARG A 91 -7.80 5.26 8.73
CA ARG A 91 -9.18 4.74 8.80
C ARG A 91 -10.14 5.77 9.39
N LYS A 92 -9.78 6.43 10.49
CA LYS A 92 -10.59 7.50 11.10
C LYS A 92 -10.85 8.63 10.11
N LYS A 93 -9.82 9.07 9.40
CA LYS A 93 -9.94 10.13 8.38
C LYS A 93 -10.87 9.71 7.25
N VAL A 94 -10.71 8.50 6.73
CA VAL A 94 -11.58 7.96 5.67
C VAL A 94 -13.03 7.78 6.14
N ALA A 95 -13.25 7.29 7.36
CA ALA A 95 -14.59 7.08 7.92
C ALA A 95 -15.34 8.39 8.21
N SER A 96 -14.63 9.53 8.36
CA SER A 96 -15.25 10.84 8.54
C SER A 96 -15.88 11.42 7.26
N LEU A 97 -15.61 10.81 6.10
CA LEU A 97 -16.07 11.29 4.80
C LEU A 97 -17.49 10.80 4.49
N HIS A 98 -18.39 11.73 4.18
CA HIS A 98 -19.82 11.45 3.92
C HIS A 98 -20.09 10.49 2.75
N ASN A 99 -19.16 10.41 1.78
CA ASN A 99 -19.26 9.56 0.59
C ASN A 99 -18.58 8.20 0.77
N VAL A 100 -18.12 7.87 1.98
CA VAL A 100 -17.47 6.60 2.28
C VAL A 100 -18.28 5.78 3.29
N SER A 101 -18.45 4.49 2.98
CA SER A 101 -18.95 3.49 3.92
C SER A 101 -17.80 2.54 4.25
N LEU A 102 -17.35 2.53 5.52
CA LEU A 102 -16.35 1.60 6.03
C LEU A 102 -17.04 0.53 6.87
N GLU A 103 -16.85 -0.75 6.54
CA GLU A 103 -17.45 -1.87 7.27
C GLU A 103 -16.45 -3.00 7.49
N GLN A 104 -16.66 -3.75 8.57
CA GLN A 104 -15.86 -4.93 8.86
C GLN A 104 -16.43 -6.16 8.14
N GLY A 105 -15.58 -6.82 7.36
CA GLY A 105 -15.96 -8.01 6.60
C GLY A 105 -14.77 -8.66 5.89
N THR A 106 -14.86 -9.97 5.69
CA THR A 106 -13.83 -10.72 4.96
C THR A 106 -14.31 -11.02 3.55
N ILE A 107 -13.65 -10.45 2.53
CA ILE A 107 -13.93 -10.79 1.13
C ILE A 107 -13.60 -12.26 0.90
N THR A 108 -14.55 -13.00 0.32
CA THR A 108 -14.41 -14.44 0.01
C THR A 108 -14.18 -14.68 -1.47
N SER A 109 -14.79 -13.90 -2.37
CA SER A 109 -14.65 -14.06 -3.81
C SER A 109 -15.04 -12.80 -4.59
N LEU A 110 -14.58 -12.72 -5.84
CA LEU A 110 -15.06 -11.74 -6.82
C LEU A 110 -16.32 -12.27 -7.50
N ILE A 111 -17.25 -11.37 -7.81
CA ILE A 111 -18.41 -11.66 -8.64
C ILE A 111 -18.06 -11.24 -10.06
N GLU A 112 -17.94 -12.21 -10.96
CA GLU A 112 -17.52 -11.99 -12.34
C GLU A 112 -18.60 -12.42 -13.33
N GLU A 113 -18.79 -11.62 -14.37
CA GLU A 113 -19.71 -11.90 -15.47
C GLU A 113 -19.00 -11.57 -16.79
N ASN A 114 -18.86 -12.55 -17.67
CA ASN A 114 -18.16 -12.41 -18.96
C ASN A 114 -16.75 -11.82 -18.84
N GLY A 115 -16.00 -12.21 -17.81
CA GLY A 115 -14.65 -11.71 -17.52
C GLY A 115 -14.60 -10.29 -16.94
N ILE A 116 -15.74 -9.71 -16.57
CA ILE A 116 -15.84 -8.39 -15.95
C ILE A 116 -16.22 -8.55 -14.48
N VAL A 117 -15.40 -8.02 -13.58
CA VAL A 117 -15.73 -7.95 -12.15
C VAL A 117 -16.88 -6.97 -11.93
N LYS A 118 -17.99 -7.46 -11.37
CA LYS A 118 -19.19 -6.69 -11.03
C LYS A 118 -19.30 -6.35 -9.54
N GLY A 119 -18.52 -7.02 -8.70
CA GLY A 119 -18.59 -6.86 -7.26
C GLY A 119 -17.80 -7.93 -6.50
N VAL A 120 -18.16 -8.07 -5.23
CA VAL A 120 -17.54 -9.01 -4.29
C VAL A 120 -18.60 -9.73 -3.45
N GLN A 121 -18.31 -10.97 -3.09
CA GLN A 121 -18.97 -11.66 -1.98
C GLN A 121 -18.07 -11.57 -0.76
N TYR A 122 -18.66 -11.37 0.41
CA TYR A 122 -17.92 -11.25 1.67
C TYR A 122 -18.73 -11.78 2.84
N LYS A 123 -18.02 -12.20 3.89
CA LYS A 123 -18.60 -12.59 5.17
C LYS A 123 -18.53 -11.39 6.11
N SER A 124 -19.68 -10.92 6.57
CA SER A 124 -19.78 -9.86 7.59
C SER A 124 -19.25 -10.31 8.95
N GLU A 125 -19.07 -9.38 9.88
CA GLU A 125 -18.67 -9.68 11.27
C GLU A 125 -19.62 -10.67 11.96
N SER A 126 -20.93 -10.60 11.70
CA SER A 126 -21.92 -11.55 12.24
C SER A 126 -21.87 -12.93 11.57
N GLY A 127 -21.02 -13.10 10.57
CA GLY A 127 -20.85 -14.33 9.82
C GLY A 127 -21.82 -14.52 8.66
N GLN A 128 -22.70 -13.56 8.39
CA GLN A 128 -23.59 -13.61 7.22
C GLN A 128 -22.82 -13.39 5.93
N VAL A 129 -23.15 -14.16 4.90
CA VAL A 129 -22.59 -14.00 3.55
C VAL A 129 -23.42 -12.96 2.80
N LEU A 130 -22.75 -11.90 2.36
CA LEU A 130 -23.35 -10.73 1.71
C LEU A 130 -22.65 -10.47 0.37
N THR A 131 -23.30 -9.68 -0.48
CA THR A 131 -22.75 -9.22 -1.76
C THR A 131 -22.69 -7.70 -1.81
N ALA A 132 -21.68 -7.16 -2.48
CA ALA A 132 -21.55 -5.75 -2.77
C ALA A 132 -21.17 -5.57 -4.25
N TYR A 133 -21.95 -4.75 -4.96
CA TYR A 133 -21.72 -4.46 -6.38
C TYR A 133 -21.11 -3.07 -6.55
N ALA A 134 -20.19 -2.94 -7.50
CA ALA A 134 -19.55 -1.68 -7.84
C ALA A 134 -19.09 -1.69 -9.30
N SER A 135 -19.06 -0.52 -9.94
CA SER A 135 -18.54 -0.37 -11.30
C SER A 135 -17.02 -0.54 -11.40
N LEU A 136 -16.30 -0.39 -10.28
CA LEU A 136 -14.87 -0.61 -10.15
C LEU A 136 -14.60 -1.24 -8.79
N THR A 137 -13.87 -2.35 -8.77
CA THR A 137 -13.41 -3.02 -7.55
C THR A 137 -11.89 -2.90 -7.46
N ILE A 138 -11.39 -2.37 -6.35
CA ILE A 138 -9.95 -2.24 -6.09
C ILE A 138 -9.59 -3.22 -4.98
N VAL A 139 -8.66 -4.14 -5.27
CA VAL A 139 -8.18 -5.14 -4.32
C VAL A 139 -6.88 -4.64 -3.68
N CYS A 140 -6.92 -4.40 -2.37
CA CYS A 140 -5.79 -3.95 -1.55
C CYS A 140 -5.62 -4.79 -0.27
N ASP A 141 -5.71 -6.12 -0.38
CA ASP A 141 -5.73 -7.07 0.75
C ASP A 141 -4.33 -7.55 1.19
N GLY A 142 -3.27 -6.87 0.75
CA GLY A 142 -1.90 -7.05 1.23
C GLY A 142 -1.14 -8.23 0.63
N CYS A 143 0.02 -8.54 1.21
CA CYS A 143 0.95 -9.55 0.67
C CYS A 143 0.41 -10.99 0.69
N PHE A 144 -0.55 -11.29 1.57
CA PHE A 144 -1.23 -12.58 1.69
C PHE A 144 -2.59 -12.60 1.00
N SER A 145 -2.75 -11.80 -0.06
CA SER A 145 -3.98 -11.72 -0.83
C SER A 145 -4.54 -13.08 -1.23
N ASN A 146 -5.82 -13.31 -0.95
CA ASN A 146 -6.54 -14.52 -1.37
C ASN A 146 -7.01 -14.43 -2.82
N LEU A 147 -7.13 -13.21 -3.37
CA LEU A 147 -7.64 -12.93 -4.71
C LEU A 147 -6.54 -12.80 -5.77
N ARG A 148 -5.27 -12.63 -5.35
CA ARG A 148 -4.17 -12.41 -6.30
C ARG A 148 -4.04 -13.50 -7.37
N ARG A 149 -4.34 -14.77 -7.05
CA ARG A 149 -4.23 -15.87 -8.02
C ARG A 149 -5.29 -15.83 -9.11
N SER A 150 -6.48 -15.29 -8.84
CA SER A 150 -7.53 -15.13 -9.85
C SER A 150 -7.28 -13.91 -10.73
N LEU A 151 -6.61 -12.89 -10.19
CA LEU A 151 -6.36 -11.61 -10.89
C LEU A 151 -5.05 -11.58 -11.69
N CYS A 152 -4.06 -12.40 -11.32
CA CYS A 152 -2.73 -12.37 -11.93
C CYS A 152 -2.26 -13.79 -12.27
N SER A 153 -1.72 -13.98 -13.48
CA SER A 153 -0.88 -15.13 -13.77
C SER A 153 0.46 -14.96 -13.03
N PRO A 154 0.90 -15.94 -12.22
CA PRO A 154 2.17 -15.82 -11.50
C PRO A 154 3.32 -15.78 -12.51
N LYS A 155 4.07 -14.67 -12.54
CA LYS A 155 5.42 -14.65 -13.10
C LYS A 155 6.35 -15.23 -12.04
N THR A 156 7.13 -16.25 -12.41
CA THR A 156 8.02 -17.05 -11.54
C THR A 156 8.74 -16.18 -10.50
N LEU A 157 8.50 -16.46 -9.22
CA LEU A 157 9.26 -15.91 -8.12
C LEU A 157 10.52 -16.78 -7.97
N MET A 158 11.67 -16.30 -8.45
CA MET A 158 12.94 -16.99 -8.19
C MET A 158 13.37 -16.66 -6.76
N LEU A 159 13.22 -17.61 -5.85
CA LEU A 159 13.77 -17.54 -4.50
C LEU A 159 15.27 -17.83 -4.58
N LEU A 160 16.12 -16.82 -4.38
CA LEU A 160 17.50 -17.07 -4.02
C LEU A 160 17.57 -17.34 -2.50
N PRO A 161 18.32 -18.36 -2.04
CA PRO A 161 18.44 -18.62 -0.62
C PRO A 161 19.19 -17.48 0.07
N GLY A 162 18.57 -16.85 1.08
CA GLY A 162 19.32 -16.13 2.11
C GLY A 162 19.33 -14.59 2.13
N THR A 163 18.46 -13.87 1.41
CA THR A 163 18.28 -12.41 1.62
C THR A 163 16.83 -11.96 1.39
N GLU A 164 16.21 -11.35 2.41
CA GLU A 164 14.91 -10.67 2.30
C GLU A 164 15.12 -9.24 1.77
N THR A 165 15.37 -9.06 0.47
CA THR A 165 15.14 -7.81 -0.28
C THR A 165 15.21 -8.12 -1.77
N LEU A 166 14.17 -7.80 -2.56
CA LEU A 166 14.15 -7.98 -4.01
C LEU A 166 14.09 -6.61 -4.72
N TRP A 167 15.13 -6.30 -5.48
CA TRP A 167 15.14 -5.21 -6.47
C TRP A 167 14.77 -5.78 -7.84
N LEU A 168 13.86 -5.13 -8.57
CA LEU A 168 13.61 -5.43 -9.99
C LEU A 168 14.20 -4.30 -10.84
N LEU A 169 15.26 -4.60 -11.59
CA LEU A 169 15.71 -3.81 -12.74
C LEU A 169 15.12 -4.43 -14.01
N HIS A 170 14.44 -3.62 -14.82
CA HIS A 170 13.97 -4.01 -16.14
C HIS A 170 15.12 -3.91 -17.15
N PRO A 171 15.42 -4.92 -17.98
CA PRO A 171 16.31 -4.74 -19.11
C PRO A 171 15.62 -3.88 -20.18
N LEU A 172 16.25 -2.79 -20.62
CA LEU A 172 15.82 -2.07 -21.81
C LEU A 172 15.83 -3.05 -22.98
N ASN A 173 14.66 -3.37 -23.53
CA ASN A 173 14.57 -4.21 -24.71
C ASN A 173 14.92 -3.35 -25.93
N THR A 174 16.14 -3.46 -26.43
CA THR A 174 16.53 -2.95 -27.75
C THR A 174 15.96 -3.87 -28.82
N ASN A 175 14.81 -3.52 -29.38
CA ASN A 175 14.38 -4.08 -30.66
C ASN A 175 15.02 -3.27 -31.79
N SER A 176 16.21 -3.67 -32.24
CA SER A 176 16.68 -3.39 -33.60
C SER A 176 16.50 -4.67 -34.42
N LYS A 177 15.36 -4.79 -35.10
CA LYS A 177 15.26 -5.62 -36.31
C LYS A 177 15.50 -4.70 -37.50
N SER A 178 16.75 -4.63 -37.97
CA SER A 178 17.05 -4.25 -39.34
C SER A 178 17.09 -5.54 -40.16
N ASN A 179 16.13 -5.71 -41.07
CA ASN A 179 16.20 -6.72 -42.11
C ASN A 179 17.40 -6.40 -43.03
N GLN A 180 18.31 -7.36 -43.21
CA GLN A 180 19.00 -7.59 -44.48
C GLN A 180 18.07 -8.51 -45.31
N THR A 181 18.00 -8.48 -46.64
CA THR A 181 19.07 -8.48 -47.64
C THR A 181 18.57 -7.99 -49.00
N SER A 182 19.56 -7.60 -49.82
CA SER A 182 19.69 -7.64 -51.28
C SER A 182 18.66 -8.38 -52.13
#